data_AF-A0A383EF26-F1
#
_entry.id   AF-A0A383EF26-F1
#
_cell.length_a   1.000
_cell.length_b   1.000
_cell.length_c   1.000
_cell.angle_alpha   90.00
_cell.angle_beta   90.00
_cell.angle_gamma   90.00
#
_symmetry.space_group_name_H-M   'P 1'
#
loop_
_entity.id
_entity.type
_entity.pdbx_description
1 polymer ?
#
loop_
_entity_poly.entity_id
_entity_poly.type
_entity_poly.pdbx_seq_one_letter_code
_entity_poly.pdbx_strand_id
1 'polypeptide(L)'
;MSELIAQRTEFPNPWDMPLEDINMNEPGLFQADLHWEYFRRLRQEDPVHLNEDEEWGRVWSVCKFNDIMAVEKNHQVYSSEDGITLGLPKSRMFERENFQTTNFIAMDPPKHDIQRATVSPVVAPSNLTKLEDTIRERAGNILDSLPRGETINWVDL
;
A
#
# COMPACT_ATOMS: atom_id res chain seq x y z
N MET A 1 -7.68 6.15 -12.00
CA MET A 1 -6.61 5.23 -11.59
C MET A 1 -6.32 4.14 -12.63
N SER A 2 -7.11 4.00 -13.71
CA SER A 2 -7.00 2.89 -14.68
C SER A 2 -6.13 3.16 -15.92
N GLU A 3 -5.70 4.40 -16.17
CA GLU A 3 -5.13 4.78 -17.47
C GLU A 3 -3.60 4.61 -17.58
N LEU A 4 -2.92 4.21 -16.50
CA LEU A 4 -1.45 4.07 -16.45
C LEU A 4 -0.96 2.62 -16.34
N ILE A 5 -1.85 1.62 -16.40
CA ILE A 5 -1.43 0.23 -16.48
C ILE A 5 -1.01 -0.01 -17.94
N ALA A 6 0.26 0.26 -18.23
CA ALA A 6 0.88 -0.23 -19.46
C ALA A 6 0.67 -1.74 -19.52
N GLN A 7 0.26 -2.22 -20.70
CA GLN A 7 -0.14 -3.58 -21.05
C GLN A 7 1.02 -4.59 -21.03
N ARG A 8 1.88 -4.55 -20.01
CA ARG A 8 2.92 -5.55 -19.86
C ARG A 8 2.26 -6.84 -19.38
N THR A 9 2.21 -7.81 -20.29
CA THR A 9 1.61 -9.13 -20.06
C THR A 9 2.65 -10.21 -19.79
N GLU A 10 3.92 -9.90 -19.99
CA GLU A 10 5.05 -10.80 -19.76
C GLU A 10 6.07 -10.19 -18.80
N PHE A 11 6.42 -10.97 -17.78
CA PHE A 11 7.37 -10.62 -16.74
C PHE A 11 8.49 -11.66 -16.72
N PRO A 12 9.77 -11.24 -16.76
CA PRO A 12 10.89 -12.17 -16.74
C PRO A 12 10.96 -12.88 -15.39
N ASN A 13 11.37 -14.14 -15.38
CA ASN A 13 11.63 -14.84 -14.12
C ASN A 13 12.68 -14.05 -13.30
N PRO A 14 12.38 -13.65 -12.06
CA PRO A 14 13.32 -12.86 -11.26
C PRO A 14 14.64 -13.56 -11.03
N TRP A 15 14.74 -14.89 -11.15
CA TRP A 15 16.00 -15.62 -10.95
C TRP A 15 16.93 -15.61 -12.18
N ASP A 16 16.40 -15.27 -13.35
CA ASP A 16 17.13 -15.31 -14.63
C ASP A 16 17.61 -13.91 -15.09
N MET A 17 17.34 -12.86 -14.29
CA MET A 17 17.71 -11.47 -14.59
C MET A 17 18.77 -10.93 -13.60
N PRO A 18 19.50 -9.87 -13.93
CA PRO A 18 20.33 -9.14 -12.96
C PRO A 18 19.50 -8.60 -11.79
N LEU A 19 20.11 -8.48 -10.60
CA LEU A 19 19.40 -7.98 -9.40
C LEU A 19 18.97 -6.53 -9.59
N GLU A 20 19.85 -5.72 -10.17
CA GLU A 20 19.64 -4.30 -10.47
C GLU A 20 18.43 -4.02 -11.37
N ASP A 21 17.99 -5.00 -12.16
CA ASP A 21 16.86 -4.87 -13.07
C ASP A 21 15.51 -5.18 -12.39
N ILE A 22 15.51 -5.69 -11.15
CA ILE A 22 14.27 -6.04 -10.42
C ILE A 22 13.55 -4.77 -9.98
N ASN A 23 12.50 -4.37 -10.68
CA ASN A 23 11.70 -3.20 -10.32
C ASN A 23 10.37 -3.58 -9.65
N MET A 24 10.25 -3.35 -8.34
CA MET A 24 9.02 -3.61 -7.58
C MET A 24 7.92 -2.56 -7.76
N ASN A 25 8.19 -1.48 -8.49
CA ASN A 25 7.22 -0.42 -8.76
C ASN A 25 6.30 -0.76 -9.95
N GLU A 26 6.53 -1.88 -10.65
CA GLU A 26 5.73 -2.36 -11.78
C GLU A 26 4.35 -2.87 -11.32
N PRO A 27 3.24 -2.14 -11.59
CA PRO A 27 1.92 -2.53 -11.10
C PRO A 27 1.44 -3.87 -11.69
N GLY A 28 1.90 -4.21 -12.90
CA GLY A 28 1.52 -5.45 -13.56
C GLY A 28 1.94 -6.71 -12.79
N LEU A 29 3.00 -6.65 -11.98
CA LEU A 29 3.42 -7.75 -11.11
C LEU A 29 2.37 -8.09 -10.03
N PHE A 30 1.65 -7.08 -9.55
CA PHE A 30 0.58 -7.25 -8.56
C PHE A 30 -0.70 -7.72 -9.22
N GLN A 31 -1.05 -7.13 -10.38
CA GLN A 31 -2.21 -7.56 -11.15
C GLN A 31 -2.11 -9.02 -11.59
N ALA A 32 -0.92 -9.50 -11.93
CA ALA A 32 -0.65 -10.87 -12.33
C ALA A 32 -0.32 -11.82 -11.16
N ASP A 33 -0.29 -11.33 -9.91
CA ASP A 33 0.10 -12.09 -8.71
C ASP A 33 1.53 -12.72 -8.79
N LEU A 34 2.44 -12.09 -9.53
CA LEU A 34 3.82 -12.58 -9.75
C LEU A 34 4.86 -11.99 -8.80
N HIS A 35 4.50 -10.90 -8.09
CA HIS A 35 5.38 -10.17 -7.17
C HIS A 35 6.05 -11.02 -6.08
N TRP A 36 5.46 -12.17 -5.70
CA TRP A 36 5.98 -13.04 -4.65
C TRP A 36 7.38 -13.58 -4.91
N GLU A 37 7.67 -14.00 -6.15
CA GLU A 37 8.97 -14.54 -6.55
C GLU A 37 10.06 -13.46 -6.47
N TYR A 38 9.75 -12.25 -6.93
CA TYR A 38 10.65 -11.10 -6.88
C TYR A 38 10.99 -10.73 -5.44
N PHE A 39 9.98 -10.59 -4.59
CA PHE A 39 10.20 -10.34 -3.17
C PHE A 39 10.99 -11.46 -2.47
N ARG A 40 10.82 -12.73 -2.90
CA ARG A 40 11.63 -13.82 -2.35
C ARG A 40 13.10 -13.63 -2.67
N ARG A 41 13.42 -13.31 -3.92
CA ARG A 41 14.80 -13.08 -4.35
C ARG A 41 15.42 -11.87 -3.64
N LEU A 42 14.73 -10.73 -3.61
CA LEU A 42 15.19 -9.54 -2.91
C LEU A 42 15.47 -9.83 -1.42
N ARG A 43 14.56 -10.52 -0.72
CA ARG A 43 14.82 -10.90 0.68
C ARG A 43 16.07 -11.79 0.86
N GLN A 44 16.46 -12.58 -0.13
CA GLN A 44 17.62 -13.46 -0.04
C GLN A 44 18.92 -12.74 -0.40
N GLU A 45 18.91 -11.96 -1.48
CA GLU A 45 20.13 -11.44 -2.10
C GLU A 45 20.35 -9.94 -1.83
N ASP A 46 19.29 -9.12 -1.86
CA ASP A 46 19.38 -7.67 -1.70
C ASP A 46 18.12 -7.10 -1.00
N PRO A 47 18.03 -7.20 0.34
CA PRO A 47 16.78 -6.93 1.07
C PRO A 47 16.45 -5.44 1.23
N VAL A 48 17.39 -4.55 0.90
CA VAL A 48 17.23 -3.10 0.87
C VAL A 48 17.68 -2.64 -0.51
N HIS A 49 16.79 -2.85 -1.47
CA HIS A 49 17.09 -2.73 -2.89
C HIS A 49 16.78 -1.34 -3.41
N LEU A 50 17.72 -0.71 -4.13
CA LEU A 50 17.51 0.58 -4.77
C LEU A 50 17.07 0.38 -6.22
N ASN A 51 15.87 0.87 -6.55
CA ASN A 51 15.46 1.09 -7.92
C ASN A 51 15.64 2.56 -8.30
N GLU A 52 16.23 2.81 -9.47
CA GLU A 52 16.28 4.13 -10.07
C GLU A 52 15.60 4.08 -11.43
N ASP A 53 14.52 4.83 -11.56
CA ASP A 53 13.67 4.82 -12.74
C ASP A 53 13.36 6.25 -13.21
N GLU A 54 13.15 6.41 -14.52
CA GLU A 54 12.84 7.72 -15.10
C GLU A 54 11.50 8.25 -14.61
N GLU A 55 10.50 7.37 -14.46
CA GLU A 55 9.14 7.72 -14.09
C GLU A 55 8.98 7.89 -12.57
N TRP A 56 9.62 7.05 -11.76
CA TRP A 56 9.45 7.04 -10.29
C TRP A 56 10.64 7.64 -9.51
N GLY A 57 11.77 7.89 -10.18
CA GLY A 57 12.99 8.35 -9.52
C GLY A 57 13.66 7.24 -8.70
N ARG A 58 14.34 7.64 -7.63
CA ARG A 58 15.10 6.74 -6.75
C ARG A 58 14.22 6.27 -5.60
N VAL A 59 13.93 4.97 -5.56
CA VAL A 59 13.04 4.33 -4.59
C VAL A 59 13.75 3.16 -3.94
N TRP A 60 13.68 3.08 -2.61
CA TRP A 60 14.19 1.94 -1.85
C TRP A 60 13.07 0.94 -1.54
N SER A 61 13.26 -0.31 -1.94
CA SER A 61 12.43 -1.44 -1.54
C SER A 61 13.01 -2.09 -0.29
N VAL A 62 12.31 -1.97 0.86
CA VAL A 62 12.69 -2.61 2.12
C VAL A 62 11.87 -3.89 2.29
N CYS A 63 12.50 -5.05 2.08
CA CYS A 63 11.76 -6.30 1.83
C CYS A 63 11.68 -7.26 3.03
N LYS A 64 12.40 -6.99 4.13
CA LYS A 64 12.40 -7.83 5.34
C LYS A 64 11.62 -7.17 6.46
N PHE A 65 10.89 -8.00 7.21
CA PHE A 65 10.07 -7.57 8.35
C PHE A 65 10.86 -6.72 9.36
N ASN A 66 12.03 -7.18 9.80
CA ASN A 66 12.81 -6.45 10.82
C ASN A 66 13.34 -5.11 10.30
N ASP A 67 13.67 -5.02 9.01
CA ASP A 67 14.17 -3.80 8.39
C ASP A 67 13.02 -2.79 8.22
N ILE A 68 11.84 -3.26 7.82
CA ILE A 68 10.60 -2.46 7.80
C ILE A 68 10.31 -1.90 9.20
N MET A 69 10.36 -2.75 10.24
CA MET A 69 10.14 -2.32 11.61
C MET A 69 11.19 -1.31 12.10
N ALA A 70 12.43 -1.42 11.61
CA ALA A 70 13.49 -0.47 11.94
C ALA A 70 13.23 0.90 11.28
N VAL A 71 12.77 0.93 10.03
CA VAL A 71 12.38 2.17 9.34
C VAL A 71 11.17 2.80 10.03
N GLU A 72 10.09 2.04 10.22
CA GLU A 72 8.82 2.50 10.79
C GLU A 72 8.98 3.12 12.20
N LYS A 73 9.85 2.54 13.04
CA LYS A 73 10.10 3.06 14.40
C LYS A 73 10.97 4.33 14.42
N ASN A 74 11.75 4.57 13.37
CA ASN A 74 12.70 5.67 13.29
C ASN A 74 12.12 6.87 12.52
N HIS A 75 10.90 7.27 12.87
CA HIS A 75 10.15 8.34 12.19
C HIS A 75 10.84 9.72 12.19
N GLN A 76 11.83 9.95 13.06
CA GLN A 76 12.66 11.17 13.04
C GLN A 76 13.65 11.21 11.86
N VAL A 77 14.04 10.03 11.36
CA VAL A 77 14.95 9.88 10.22
C VAL A 77 14.14 9.60 8.95
N TYR A 78 13.09 8.79 9.05
CA TYR A 78 12.19 8.43 7.95
C TYR A 78 10.85 9.16 8.12
N SER A 79 10.79 10.39 7.63
CA SER A 79 9.63 11.28 7.72
C SER A 79 8.44 10.80 6.89
N SER A 80 7.23 11.09 7.35
CA SER A 80 5.97 10.90 6.59
C SER A 80 5.41 12.21 5.99
N GLU A 81 6.02 13.37 6.28
CA GLU A 81 5.47 14.71 5.94
C GLU A 81 5.52 15.04 4.42
N ASP A 82 6.28 14.30 3.62
CA ASP A 82 6.43 14.54 2.16
C ASP A 82 5.78 13.46 1.27
N GLY A 83 5.11 12.48 1.88
CA GLY A 83 4.37 11.43 1.18
C GLY A 83 4.45 10.07 1.86
N ILE A 84 3.35 9.31 1.77
CA ILE A 84 3.20 7.96 2.35
C ILE A 84 3.03 6.86 1.29
N THR A 85 3.16 7.24 0.02
CA THR A 85 3.11 6.35 -1.15
C THR A 85 4.26 6.73 -2.08
N LEU A 86 4.50 5.95 -3.14
CA LEU A 86 5.41 6.35 -4.22
C LEU A 86 5.00 7.66 -4.91
N GLY A 87 3.79 8.16 -4.65
CA GLY A 87 3.29 9.42 -5.17
C GLY A 87 2.76 9.28 -6.59
N LEU A 88 2.85 10.38 -7.34
CA LEU A 88 2.54 10.40 -8.76
C LEU A 88 3.82 10.17 -9.56
N PRO A 89 3.74 9.48 -10.72
CA PRO A 89 4.87 9.40 -11.62
C PRO A 89 5.31 10.81 -12.05
N LYS A 90 6.59 10.99 -12.43
CA LYS A 90 7.15 12.29 -12.83
C LYS A 90 6.32 12.98 -13.91
N SER A 91 5.77 12.19 -14.84
CA SER A 91 4.88 12.64 -15.90
C SER A 91 3.64 13.39 -15.38
N ARG A 92 3.22 13.13 -14.14
CA ARG A 92 2.02 13.70 -13.50
C ARG A 92 2.32 14.52 -12.24
N MET A 93 3.60 14.82 -11.97
CA MET A 93 3.99 15.65 -10.82
C MET A 93 3.32 17.04 -10.81
N PHE A 94 2.94 17.58 -11.98
CA PHE A 94 2.20 18.84 -12.07
C PHE A 94 0.80 18.79 -11.42
N GLU A 95 0.26 17.59 -11.16
CA GLU A 95 -1.02 17.40 -10.47
C GLU A 95 -0.87 17.27 -8.95
N ARG A 96 0.37 17.32 -8.41
CA ARG A 96 0.66 17.05 -6.99
C ARG A 96 -0.12 17.94 -6.03
N GLU A 97 -0.36 19.21 -6.39
CA GLU A 97 -1.14 20.14 -5.57
C GLU A 97 -2.59 19.65 -5.34
N ASN A 98 -3.18 18.92 -6.31
CA ASN A 98 -4.51 18.34 -6.18
C ASN A 98 -4.52 17.01 -5.40
N PHE A 99 -3.35 16.42 -5.15
CA PHE A 99 -3.20 15.13 -4.47
C PHE A 99 -2.75 15.26 -3.01
N GLN A 100 -2.32 16.45 -2.57
CA GLN A 100 -2.00 16.70 -1.17
C GLN A 100 -3.27 16.76 -0.32
N THR A 101 -3.69 15.60 0.19
CA THR A 101 -4.74 15.53 1.21
C THR A 101 -4.12 15.81 2.58
N THR A 102 -4.62 16.83 3.27
CA THR A 102 -4.18 17.12 4.64
C THR A 102 -4.79 16.08 5.59
N ASN A 103 -4.04 15.01 5.87
CA ASN A 103 -4.41 13.96 6.81
C ASN A 103 -3.26 13.73 7.81
N PHE A 104 -3.55 13.22 9.01
CA PHE A 104 -2.50 13.07 10.02
C PHE A 104 -1.50 11.95 9.70
N ILE A 105 -1.84 11.00 8.80
CA ILE A 105 -0.94 9.90 8.41
C ILE A 105 0.27 10.41 7.61
N ALA A 106 0.12 11.49 6.84
CA ALA A 106 1.22 12.17 6.15
C ALA A 106 1.75 13.38 6.95
N MET A 107 1.92 13.22 8.26
CA MET A 107 2.49 14.24 9.15
C MET A 107 3.45 13.61 10.14
N ASP A 108 4.45 14.37 10.55
CA ASP A 108 5.32 14.02 11.67
C ASP A 108 4.84 14.66 12.99
N PRO A 109 5.34 14.19 14.14
CA PRO A 109 5.16 14.87 15.42
C PRO A 109 5.69 16.32 15.38
N PRO A 110 5.05 17.25 16.11
CA PRO A 110 3.98 17.02 17.09
C PRO A 110 2.57 17.03 16.50
N LYS A 111 2.39 17.47 15.26
CA LYS A 111 1.06 17.68 14.66
C LYS A 111 0.31 16.36 14.47
N HIS A 112 1.02 15.30 14.07
CA HIS A 112 0.49 13.94 14.00
C HIS A 112 -0.18 13.53 15.32
N ASP A 113 0.52 13.65 16.44
CA ASP A 113 0.05 13.14 17.74
C ASP A 113 -1.21 13.84 18.21
N ILE A 114 -1.26 15.16 18.04
CA ILE A 114 -2.42 15.99 18.40
C ILE A 114 -3.64 15.55 17.59
N GLN A 115 -3.51 15.39 16.27
CA GLN A 115 -4.64 15.01 15.41
C GLN A 115 -5.08 13.56 15.62
N ARG A 116 -4.12 12.63 15.78
CA ARG A 116 -4.43 11.23 16.08
C ARG A 116 -5.17 11.09 17.41
N ALA A 117 -4.81 11.88 18.42
CA ALA A 117 -5.45 11.86 19.72
C ALA A 117 -6.94 12.26 19.66
N THR A 118 -7.35 13.14 18.75
CA THR A 118 -8.76 13.57 18.64
C THR A 118 -9.67 12.47 18.09
N VAL A 119 -9.15 11.57 17.25
CA VAL A 119 -9.94 10.49 16.61
C VAL A 119 -9.78 9.13 17.29
N SER A 120 -8.69 8.90 18.02
CA SER A 120 -8.40 7.61 18.69
C SER A 120 -9.54 7.07 19.56
N PRO A 121 -10.35 7.88 20.28
CA PRO A 121 -11.47 7.36 21.07
C PRO A 121 -12.55 6.62 20.26
N VAL A 122 -12.69 6.88 18.95
CA VAL A 122 -13.67 6.20 18.09
C VAL A 122 -13.44 4.69 18.06
N VAL A 123 -12.18 4.25 18.12
CA VAL A 123 -11.81 2.83 18.08
C VAL A 123 -11.58 2.24 19.48
N ALA A 124 -11.97 2.94 20.55
CA ALA A 124 -11.89 2.42 21.91
C ALA A 124 -12.80 1.18 22.09
N PRO A 125 -12.42 0.19 22.93
CA PRO A 125 -13.18 -1.06 23.08
C PRO A 125 -14.67 -0.85 23.36
N SER A 126 -15.02 0.12 24.21
CA SER A 126 -16.41 0.42 24.53
C SER A 126 -17.22 0.99 23.36
N ASN A 127 -16.58 1.67 22.41
CA ASN A 127 -17.22 2.12 21.18
C ASN A 127 -17.32 0.99 20.16
N LEU A 128 -16.32 0.09 20.08
CA LEU A 128 -16.39 -1.11 19.24
C LEU A 128 -17.55 -2.02 19.63
N THR A 129 -17.79 -2.23 20.94
CA THR A 129 -18.95 -3.00 21.42
C THR A 129 -20.27 -2.39 20.99
N LYS A 130 -20.40 -1.05 20.94
CA LYS A 130 -21.63 -0.39 20.46
C LYS A 130 -21.86 -0.61 18.97
N LEU A 131 -20.80 -0.80 18.19
CA LEU A 131 -20.89 -1.08 16.75
C LEU A 131 -21.19 -2.55 16.45
N GLU A 132 -20.99 -3.45 17.42
CA GLU A 132 -21.12 -4.90 17.23
C GLU A 132 -22.48 -5.28 16.63
N ASP A 133 -23.57 -4.88 17.27
CA ASP A 133 -24.92 -5.24 16.83
C ASP A 133 -25.22 -4.68 15.44
N THR A 134 -24.80 -3.45 15.16
CA THR A 134 -25.02 -2.81 13.84
C THR A 134 -24.24 -3.53 12.74
N ILE A 135 -22.99 -3.89 13.00
CA ILE A 135 -22.15 -4.63 12.03
C ILE A 135 -22.72 -6.02 11.82
N ARG A 136 -23.08 -6.72 12.91
CA ARG A 136 -23.63 -8.08 12.86
C ARG A 136 -24.94 -8.12 12.07
N GLU A 137 -25.83 -7.18 12.31
CA GLU A 137 -27.10 -7.05 11.57
C GLU A 137 -26.83 -6.83 10.08
N ARG A 138 -25.99 -5.85 9.72
CA ARG A 138 -25.69 -5.54 8.31
C ARG A 138 -25.00 -6.70 7.59
N ALA A 139 -23.99 -7.30 8.23
CA ALA A 139 -23.30 -8.46 7.67
C ALA A 139 -24.25 -9.65 7.49
N GLY A 140 -25.10 -9.92 8.48
CA GLY A 140 -26.15 -10.94 8.38
C GLY A 140 -27.09 -10.68 7.22
N ASN A 141 -27.61 -9.46 7.09
CA ASN A 141 -28.50 -9.08 6.00
C ASN A 141 -27.86 -9.23 4.62
N ILE A 142 -26.58 -8.86 4.46
CA ILE A 142 -25.83 -9.05 3.21
C ILE A 142 -25.76 -10.55 2.90
N LEU A 143 -25.29 -11.37 3.85
CA LEU A 143 -25.11 -12.81 3.65
C LEU A 143 -26.43 -13.55 3.39
N ASP A 144 -27.50 -13.17 4.09
CA ASP A 144 -28.84 -13.74 3.91
C ASP A 144 -29.47 -13.36 2.55
N SER A 145 -29.04 -12.24 1.95
CA SER A 145 -29.50 -11.79 0.63
C SER A 145 -28.81 -12.49 -0.54
N LEU A 146 -27.72 -13.22 -0.30
CA LEU A 146 -26.95 -13.86 -1.37
C LEU A 146 -27.75 -14.98 -2.06
N PRO A 147 -27.82 -15.00 -3.40
CA PRO A 147 -28.47 -16.07 -4.13
C PRO A 147 -27.69 -17.37 -3.97
N ARG A 148 -28.41 -18.50 -3.83
CA ARG A 148 -27.79 -19.81 -3.61
C ARG A 148 -27.65 -20.57 -4.92
N GLY A 149 -26.43 -21.04 -5.20
CA GLY A 149 -26.13 -21.79 -6.42
C GLY A 149 -26.01 -20.93 -7.67
N GLU A 150 -25.95 -19.60 -7.51
CA GLU A 150 -25.77 -18.65 -8.61
C GLU A 150 -24.38 -18.01 -8.54
N THR A 151 -23.84 -17.68 -9.71
CA THR A 151 -22.59 -16.93 -9.82
C THR A 151 -22.86 -15.46 -9.56
N ILE A 152 -22.11 -14.86 -8.63
CA ILE A 152 -22.19 -13.45 -8.29
C ILE A 152 -20.82 -12.78 -8.40
N ASN A 153 -20.79 -11.45 -8.48
CA ASN A 153 -19.59 -10.68 -8.19
C ASN A 153 -19.49 -10.42 -6.69
N TRP A 154 -18.62 -11.14 -5.99
CA TRP A 154 -18.42 -11.04 -4.54
C TRP A 154 -17.94 -9.65 -4.07
N VAL A 155 -17.31 -8.87 -4.95
CA VAL A 155 -16.80 -7.54 -4.58
C VAL A 155 -17.94 -6.51 -4.50
N ASP A 156 -18.95 -6.64 -5.36
CA ASP A 156 -20.02 -5.65 -5.51
C ASP A 156 -21.27 -5.97 -4.66
N LEU A 157 -21.44 -7.23 -4.26
CA LEU A 157 -22.64 -7.77 -3.60
C LEU A 157 -22.41 -8.13 -2.12
#